data_AF-A0A6P0WRU7-F1
#
_entry.id   AF-A0A6P0WRU7-F1
#
_cell.length_a   1.000
_cell.length_b   1.000
_cell.length_c   1.000
_cell.angle_alpha   90.00
_cell.angle_beta   90.00
_cell.angle_gamma   90.00
#
_symmetry.space_group_name_H-M   'P 1'
#
loop_
_entity.id
_entity.type
_entity.pdbx_description
1 polymer ?
#
loop_
_entity_poly.entity_id
_entity_poly.type
_entity_poly.pdbx_seq_one_letter_code
_entity_poly.pdbx_strand_id
1 'polypeptide(L)' 'MKGISEMKFSLSIFDYTFTNYITTDQFQRTSIPHIYAAGDVTNPRDPCVATAVAQGAIAARSLDEDLRNFN' A
#
# COMPACT_ATOMS: atom_id res chain seq x y z
N MET A 1 13.56 17.07 -11.13
CA MET A 1 12.12 16.77 -11.19
C MET A 1 11.53 17.04 -9.81
N LYS A 2 10.57 17.97 -9.69
CA LYS A 2 9.84 18.19 -8.44
C LYS A 2 8.92 16.99 -8.23
N GLY A 3 9.29 16.10 -7.32
CA GLY A 3 8.50 14.92 -6.98
C GLY A 3 7.23 15.33 -6.26
N ILE A 4 6.08 14.96 -6.83
CA ILE A 4 4.80 14.60 -6.17
C ILE A 4 4.48 15.26 -4.81
N SER A 5 4.73 16.56 -4.64
CA SER A 5 4.75 17.19 -3.31
C SER A 5 3.38 17.35 -2.66
N GLU A 6 2.26 17.04 -3.32
CA GLU A 6 0.93 17.25 -2.74
C GLU A 6 -0.09 16.20 -3.20
N MET A 7 0.09 14.95 -2.77
CA MET A 7 -1.02 14.01 -2.63
C MET A 7 -1.39 13.91 -1.15
N LYS A 8 -1.93 15.00 -0.59
CA LYS A 8 -2.61 14.97 0.71
C LYS A 8 -3.99 14.32 0.52
N PHE A 9 -4.03 13.00 0.31
CA PHE A 9 -5.15 12.26 0.88
C PHE A 9 -5.04 12.44 2.39
N SER A 10 -6.12 12.81 3.07
CA SER A 10 -6.08 13.02 4.52
C SER A 10 -5.54 11.77 5.20
N LEU A 11 -4.25 11.77 5.55
CA LEU A 11 -3.48 10.68 6.19
C LEU A 11 -3.95 10.42 7.63
N SER A 12 -5.15 10.85 8.00
CA SER A 12 -5.69 10.68 9.36
C SER A 12 -6.36 9.32 9.58
N ILE A 13 -6.52 8.52 8.53
CA ILE A 13 -7.28 7.26 8.58
C ILE A 13 -6.39 6.00 8.59
N PHE A 14 -5.18 6.06 8.03
CA PHE A 14 -4.25 4.92 8.00
C PHE A 14 -3.19 5.01 9.10
N ASP A 15 -2.61 3.87 9.44
CA ASP A 15 -1.37 3.83 10.22
C ASP A 15 -0.15 4.11 9.34
N TYR A 16 0.73 4.97 9.85
CA TYR A 16 1.94 5.41 9.14
C TYR A 16 3.21 5.09 9.92
N THR A 17 4.29 4.90 9.17
CA THR A 17 5.64 4.92 9.75
C THR A 17 6.02 6.35 10.16
N PHE A 18 7.07 6.49 10.98
CA PHE A 18 7.64 7.80 11.33
C PHE A 18 8.07 8.63 10.11
N THR A 19 8.28 8.00 8.96
CA THR A 19 8.66 8.62 7.69
C THR A 19 7.49 8.86 6.73
N ASN A 20 6.24 8.75 7.20
CA ASN A 20 4.99 8.97 6.46
C ASN A 20 4.69 7.97 5.32
N TYR A 21 5.13 6.73 5.45
CA TYR A 21 4.72 5.65 4.55
C TYR A 21 3.55 4.86 5.14
N ILE A 22 2.67 4.36 4.28
CA ILE A 22 1.54 3.53 4.70
C ILE A 22 2.09 2.20 5.21
N THR A 23 1.72 1.82 6.43
CA THR A 23 2.08 0.52 6.97
C THR A 23 1.24 -0.57 6.29
N THR A 24 1.90 -1.62 5.82
CA THR A 24 1.21 -2.80 5.30
C THR A 24 1.78 -4.09 5.87
N ASP A 25 0.97 -5.15 5.86
CA ASP A 25 1.49 -6.51 6.04
C ASP A 25 2.17 -7.04 4.76
N GLN A 26 2.64 -8.29 4.79
CA GLN A 26 3.27 -8.97 3.64
C GLN A 26 2.34 -9.22 2.45
N PHE A 27 1.04 -8.98 2.62
CA PHE A 27 -0.01 -9.17 1.63
C PHE A 27 -0.55 -7.82 1.12
N GLN A 28 0.12 -6.72 1.46
CA GLN A 28 -0.24 -5.36 1.10
C GLN A 28 -1.54 -4.84 1.74
N ARG A 29 -2.03 -5.48 2.81
CA ARG A 29 -3.17 -5.00 3.59
C ARG A 29 -2.75 -3.84 4.49
N THR A 30 -3.55 -2.79 4.53
CA THR A 30 -3.41 -1.73 5.54
C THR A 30 -4.12 -2.14 6.84
N SER A 31 -4.07 -1.29 7.86
CA SER A 31 -4.88 -1.48 9.08
C SER A 31 -6.39 -1.25 8.88
N ILE A 32 -6.80 -0.68 7.73
CA ILE A 32 -8.20 -0.53 7.37
C ILE A 32 -8.63 -1.73 6.53
N PRO A 33 -9.67 -2.48 6.95
CA PRO A 33 -10.21 -3.59 6.18
C PRO A 33 -10.55 -3.18 4.75
N HIS A 34 -10.20 -4.03 3.79
CA HIS A 34 -10.44 -3.85 2.35
C HIS A 34 -9.73 -2.65 1.72
N ILE A 35 -8.74 -2.05 2.40
CA ILE A 35 -7.83 -1.08 1.80
C ILE A 35 -6.41 -1.63 1.77
N TYR A 36 -5.78 -1.50 0.61
CA TYR A 36 -4.46 -2.03 0.29
C TYR A 36 -3.55 -0.91 -0.21
N ALA A 37 -2.25 -1.05 0.00
CA ALA A 37 -1.24 -0.12 -0.50
C ALA A 37 -0.04 -0.89 -1.06
N ALA A 38 0.52 -0.39 -2.17
CA ALA A 38 1.62 -1.05 -2.87
C ALA A 38 2.56 -0.04 -3.53
N GLY A 39 3.81 -0.43 -3.72
CA GLY A 39 4.85 0.42 -4.30
C GLY A 39 5.46 1.38 -3.30
N ASP A 40 6.10 2.43 -3.81
CA ASP A 40 6.94 3.34 -3.02
C ASP A 40 6.22 3.97 -1.82
N VAL A 41 4.89 4.08 -1.86
CA VAL A 41 4.06 4.57 -0.75
C VAL A 41 4.14 3.69 0.52
N THR A 42 4.63 2.44 0.40
CA THR A 42 4.77 1.49 1.52
C THR A 42 6.22 1.33 2.01
N ASN A 43 7.15 2.21 1.60
CA ASN A 43 8.58 2.11 1.94
C ASN A 43 9.20 0.72 1.63
N PRO A 44 9.10 0.20 0.41
CA PRO A 44 9.74 -1.07 0.07
C PRO A 44 11.26 -0.98 0.24
N ARG A 45 11.91 -2.12 0.51
CA ARG A 45 13.38 -2.19 0.63
C ARG A 45 14.09 -1.57 -0.57
N ASP A 46 13.58 -1.85 -1.76
CA ASP A 46 14.12 -1.39 -3.04
C ASP A 46 13.01 -0.65 -3.82
N PRO A 47 12.91 0.68 -3.68
CA PRO A 47 11.94 1.50 -4.41
C PRO A 47 12.25 1.52 -5.91
N CYS A 48 11.48 0.76 -6.68
CA CYS A 48 11.59 0.72 -8.14
C CYS A 48 10.30 0.21 -8.79
N VAL A 49 10.18 0.41 -10.10
CA VAL A 49 9.03 -0.01 -10.89
C VAL A 49 8.75 -1.52 -10.75
N ALA A 50 9.79 -2.36 -10.78
CA ALA A 50 9.63 -3.80 -10.67
C ALA A 50 9.03 -4.21 -9.31
N THR A 51 9.52 -3.63 -8.22
CA THR A 51 8.99 -3.86 -6.87
C THR A 51 7.54 -3.37 -6.76
N ALA A 52 7.23 -2.19 -7.30
CA ALA A 52 5.88 -1.65 -7.27
C ALA A 52 4.88 -2.51 -8.05
N VAL A 53 5.26 -3.02 -9.22
CA VAL A 53 4.43 -3.95 -10.02
C VAL A 53 4.21 -5.26 -9.26
N ALA A 54 5.26 -5.83 -8.67
CA ALA A 54 5.16 -7.07 -7.89
C ALA A 54 4.23 -6.89 -6.67
N GLN A 55 4.41 -5.81 -5.90
CA GLN A 55 3.54 -5.50 -4.77
C GLN A 55 2.09 -5.22 -5.21
N GLY A 56 1.88 -4.56 -6.35
CA GLY A 56 0.55 -4.36 -6.92
C GLY A 56 -0.15 -5.67 -7.27
N ALA A 57 0.58 -6.65 -7.81
CA ALA A 57 0.05 -7.98 -8.07
C ALA A 57 -0.34 -8.72 -6.78
N ILE A 58 0.48 -8.59 -5.72
CA ILE A 58 0.16 -9.15 -4.39
C ILE A 58 -1.12 -8.49 -3.85
N ALA A 59 -1.20 -7.16 -3.87
CA ALA A 59 -2.38 -6.43 -3.39
C ALA A 59 -3.66 -6.85 -4.12
N ALA A 60 -3.61 -6.97 -5.44
CA ALA A 60 -4.75 -7.41 -6.25
C ALA A 60 -5.18 -8.84 -5.90
N ARG A 61 -4.23 -9.74 -5.66
CA ARG A 61 -4.53 -11.12 -5.25
C ARG A 61 -5.14 -11.19 -3.86
N SER A 62 -4.58 -10.45 -2.90
CA SER A 62 -5.10 -10.37 -1.54
C SER A 62 -6.52 -9.80 -1.51
N LEU A 63 -6.79 -8.77 -2.31
CA LEU A 63 -8.14 -8.20 -2.47
C LEU A 63 -9.14 -9.25 -2.96
N ASP A 64 -8.79 -10.01 -3.99
CA ASP A 64 -9.66 -11.06 -4.53
C ASP A 64 -9.91 -12.18 -3.50
N GLU A 65 -8.90 -12.56 -2.71
CA GLU A 65 -9.05 -13.52 -1.62
C GLU A 65 -9.97 -13.00 -0.51
N ASP A 66 -9.78 -11.76 -0.07
CA ASP A 66 -10.60 -11.15 0.98
C ASP A 66 -12.04 -10.94 0.52
N LEU A 67 -12.25 -10.59 -0.76
CA LEU A 67 -13.58 -10.47 -1.36
C LEU A 67 -14.31 -11.82 -1.42
N ARG A 68 -13.60 -12.90 -1.75
CA ARG A 68 -14.17 -14.26 -1.77
C ARG A 68 -14.55 -14.75 -0.37
N ASN A 69 -13.79 -14.36 0.65
CA ASN A 69 -14.02 -14.73 2.04
C ASN A 69 -15.06 -13.85 2.76
N PHE A 70 -15.56 -12.80 2.11
CA PHE A 70 -16.60 -11.90 2.65
C PHE A 70 -18.04 -12.42 2.46
N ASN A 71 -18.21 -13.60 1.85
CA ASN A 71 -19.52 -14.25 1.63
C ASN A 71 -19.81 -15.33 2.67
#